data_AF-A0A645J6N4-F1
#
_entry.id   AF-A0A645J6N4-F1
#
_cell.length_a   1.000
_cell.length_b   1.000
_cell.length_c   1.000
_cell.angle_alpha   90.00
_cell.angle_beta   90.00
_cell.angle_gamma   90.00
#
_symmetry.space_group_name_H-M   'P 1'
#
loop_
_entity.id
_entity.type
_entity.pdbx_description
1 polymer ?
#
loop_
_entity_poly.entity_id
_entity_poly.type
_entity_poly.pdbx_seq_one_letter_code
_entity_poly.pdbx_strand_id
1 'polypeptide(L)' 'MAEGIKRIMGTDYSIATSGIAGPSGGTEAKPVGTICIAIAGPDFIETYVKVFNGDRVRNVQRFSAEALNLFRLKLGIQSM' A
#
# COMPACT_ATOMS: atom_id res chain seq x y z
N MET A 1 -0.90 -0.02 -11.52
CA MET A 1 -1.98 0.74 -10.88
C MET A 1 -1.54 2.15 -10.49
N ALA A 2 -0.59 2.33 -9.57
CA ALA A 2 -0.13 3.67 -9.13
C ALA A 2 0.29 4.58 -10.30
N GLU A 3 1.26 4.15 -11.10
CA GLU A 3 1.69 4.92 -12.27
C GLU A 3 0.55 5.22 -13.26
N GLY A 4 -0.36 4.26 -13.46
CA GLY A 4 -1.51 4.42 -14.35
C GLY A 4 -2.48 5.50 -13.87
N ILE A 5 -2.87 5.49 -12.59
CA ILE A 5 -3.78 6.50 -12.05
C ILE A 5 -3.12 7.88 -11.99
N LYS A 6 -1.80 7.95 -11.72
CA LYS A 6 -1.02 9.20 -11.82
C LYS A 6 -1.17 9.83 -13.20
N ARG A 7 -0.96 9.06 -14.27
CA ARG A 7 -1.10 9.54 -15.65
C ARG A 7 -2.54 9.96 -15.99
N ILE A 8 -3.53 9.17 -15.58
CA ILE A 8 -4.94 9.43 -15.89
C ILE A 8 -5.46 10.69 -15.17
N MET A 9 -5.05 10.90 -13.92
CA MET A 9 -5.50 12.02 -13.09
C MET A 9 -4.61 13.26 -13.19
N GLY A 10 -3.43 13.16 -13.80
CA GLY A 10 -2.49 14.27 -13.90
C GLY A 10 -1.93 14.73 -12.54
N THR A 11 -1.79 13.82 -11.58
CA THR A 11 -1.28 14.16 -10.23
C THR A 11 0.23 13.98 -10.12
N ASP A 12 0.86 14.69 -9.19
CA ASP A 12 2.30 14.54 -8.91
C ASP A 12 2.62 13.22 -8.20
N TYR A 13 1.69 12.78 -7.34
CA TYR A 13 1.81 11.58 -6.54
C TYR A 13 0.59 10.68 -6.69
N SER A 14 0.80 9.38 -6.51
CA SER A 14 -0.26 8.38 -6.41
C SER A 14 0.16 7.21 -5.54
N ILE A 15 -0.83 6.57 -4.92
CA ILE A 15 -0.65 5.36 -4.11
C ILE A 15 -1.66 4.32 -4.62
N ALA A 16 -1.23 3.07 -4.76
CA ALA A 16 -2.12 1.96 -5.05
C ALA A 16 -1.86 0.80 -4.10
N THR A 17 -2.93 0.15 -3.65
CA THR A 17 -2.86 -1.01 -2.77
C THR A 17 -3.59 -2.20 -3.39
N SER A 18 -3.04 -3.41 -3.21
CA SER A 18 -3.71 -4.66 -3.57
C SER A 18 -3.32 -5.73 -2.57
N GLY A 19 -4.29 -6.27 -1.84
CA GLY A 19 -4.02 -7.19 -0.75
C GLY A 19 -5.18 -8.13 -0.44
N ILE A 20 -4.89 -9.10 0.41
CA ILE A 20 -5.81 -10.13 0.87
C ILE A 20 -6.14 -9.80 2.32
N ALA A 21 -7.16 -8.98 2.56
CA ALA A 21 -7.50 -8.57 3.93
C ALA A 21 -8.06 -9.73 4.78
N GLY A 22 -8.57 -10.79 4.15
CA GLY A 22 -9.23 -11.93 4.82
C GLY A 22 -10.76 -11.86 4.79
N PRO A 23 -11.45 -12.82 5.44
CA PRO A 23 -10.88 -13.91 6.25
C PRO A 23 -10.29 -15.07 5.42
N SER A 24 -10.57 -15.15 4.12
CA SER A 24 -10.10 -16.18 3.21
C SER A 24 -9.35 -15.58 2.01
N GLY A 25 -8.93 -16.43 1.05
CA GLY A 25 -8.28 -16.02 -0.19
C GLY A 25 -6.75 -15.98 -0.14
N GLY A 26 -6.15 -16.30 1.01
CA GLY A 26 -4.70 -16.46 1.16
C GLY A 26 -4.23 -17.84 0.68
N THR A 27 -2.94 -17.92 0.36
CA THR A 27 -2.20 -19.16 0.10
C THR A 27 -0.98 -19.23 1.01
N GLU A 28 -0.26 -20.36 1.05
CA GLU A 28 1.00 -20.46 1.81
C GLU A 28 2.04 -19.41 1.35
N ALA A 29 2.16 -19.20 0.04
CA ALA A 29 3.07 -18.20 -0.52
C ALA A 29 2.57 -16.76 -0.36
N LYS A 30 1.26 -16.54 -0.19
CA LYS A 30 0.64 -15.23 -0.09
C LYS A 30 -0.50 -15.26 0.93
N PRO A 31 -0.20 -15.28 2.24
CA PRO A 31 -1.20 -15.51 3.28
C PRO A 31 -2.21 -14.35 3.39
N VAL A 32 -3.33 -14.61 4.09
CA VAL A 32 -4.23 -13.55 4.54
C VAL A 32 -3.43 -12.52 5.35
N GLY A 33 -3.71 -11.24 5.10
CA GLY A 33 -2.96 -10.11 5.64
C GLY A 33 -1.85 -9.60 4.73
N THR A 34 -1.58 -10.27 3.60
CA THR A 34 -0.61 -9.78 2.61
C THR A 34 -1.17 -8.57 1.86
N ILE A 35 -0.36 -7.51 1.74
CA ILE A 35 -0.64 -6.35 0.91
C ILE A 35 0.59 -5.97 0.08
N CYS A 36 0.35 -5.68 -1.20
CA CYS A 36 1.27 -4.97 -2.07
C CYS A 36 0.87 -3.48 -2.11
N ILE A 37 1.83 -2.59 -1.91
CA ILE A 37 1.66 -1.14 -1.91
C ILE A 37 2.61 -0.58 -2.96
N ALA A 38 2.12 0.27 -3.86
CA ALA A 38 2.92 0.97 -4.85
C ALA A 38 2.75 2.49 -4.68
N ILE A 39 3.85 3.22 -4.70
CA ILE A 39 3.89 4.68 -4.60
C ILE A 39 4.61 5.19 -5.84
N ALA A 40 3.96 6.05 -6.62
CA ALA A 40 4.59 6.76 -7.73
C ALA A 40 4.63 8.26 -7.41
N GLY A 41 5.83 8.83 -7.41
CA GLY A 41 6.07 10.27 -7.31
C GLY A 41 6.56 10.85 -8.63
N PRO A 42 7.08 12.10 -8.63
CA PRO A 42 7.60 12.76 -9.83
C PRO A 42 8.68 11.92 -10.54
N ASP A 43 9.71 11.50 -9.80
CA ASP A 43 10.92 10.86 -10.36
C ASP A 43 11.16 9.44 -9.85
N PHE A 44 10.17 8.84 -9.18
CA PHE A 44 10.31 7.50 -8.61
C PHE A 44 9.02 6.69 -8.66
N ILE A 45 9.19 5.37 -8.67
CA ILE A 45 8.13 4.41 -8.41
C ILE A 45 8.71 3.33 -7.50
N GLU A 46 8.07 3.10 -6.35
CA GLU A 46 8.50 2.09 -5.38
C GLU A 46 7.36 1.16 -5.03
N THR A 47 7.71 -0.09 -4.73
CA THR A 47 6.75 -1.12 -4.33
C THR A 47 7.19 -1.81 -3.05
N TYR A 48 6.21 -2.12 -2.22
CA TYR A 48 6.38 -2.71 -0.90
C TYR A 48 5.43 -3.88 -0.75
N VAL A 49 5.90 -4.97 -0.16
CA VAL A 49 5.05 -6.08 0.26
C VAL A 49 5.13 -6.18 1.78
N LYS A 50 3.97 -6.21 2.44
CA LYS A 50 3.85 -6.35 3.89
C LYS A 50 2.85 -7.45 4.20
N VAL A 51 3.01 -8.07 5.36
CA VAL A 51 2.07 -9.06 5.89
C VAL A 51 1.67 -8.62 7.28
N PHE A 52 0.36 -8.51 7.52
CA PHE A 52 -0.21 -8.17 8.80
C PHE A 52 -1.03 -9.32 9.36
N ASN A 53 -1.12 -9.41 10.68
CA ASN A 53 -2.06 -10.32 11.33
C ASN A 53 -3.28 -9.54 11.84
N GLY A 54 -4.48 -10.08 11.65
CA GLY A 54 -5.73 -9.44 12.06
C GLY A 54 -6.92 -9.95 11.25
N ASP A 55 -8.12 -9.63 11.73
CA ASP A 55 -9.33 -9.81 10.94
C ASP A 55 -9.39 -8.84 9.75
N ARG A 56 -10.39 -9.05 8.88
CA ARG A 56 -10.57 -8.23 7.67
C ARG A 56 -10.63 -6.73 7.97
N VAL A 57 -11.36 -6.33 9.01
CA VAL A 57 -11.58 -4.91 9.33
C VAL A 57 -10.26 -4.27 9.79
N ARG A 58 -9.55 -4.93 10.70
CA ARG A 58 -8.24 -4.49 11.18
C ARG A 58 -7.20 -4.45 10.07
N ASN A 59 -7.20 -5.43 9.17
CA ASN A 59 -6.28 -5.44 8.04
C ASN A 59 -6.56 -4.30 7.07
N VAL A 60 -7.83 -4.02 6.72
CA VAL A 60 -8.16 -2.86 5.86
C VAL A 60 -7.66 -1.55 6.46
N GLN A 61 -7.86 -1.34 7.77
CA GLN A 61 -7.36 -0.14 8.45
C GLN A 61 -5.84 -0.05 8.42
N ARG A 62 -5.14 -1.15 8.74
CA ARG A 62 -3.67 -1.21 8.73
C ARG A 62 -3.07 -1.03 7.36
N PHE A 63 -3.71 -1.57 6.32
CA PHE A 63 -3.30 -1.44 4.94
C PHE A 63 -3.29 0.02 4.49
N SER A 64 -4.38 0.75 4.76
CA SER A 64 -4.47 2.17 4.46
C SER A 64 -3.47 2.99 5.27
N ALA A 65 -3.36 2.72 6.58
CA ALA A 65 -2.42 3.43 7.45
C ALA A 65 -0.96 3.21 7.02
N GLU A 66 -0.58 1.98 6.68
CA GLU A 66 0.78 1.67 6.22
C GLU A 66 1.09 2.31 4.87
N ALA A 67 0.12 2.34 3.94
CA ALA A 67 0.31 2.99 2.66
C ALA A 67 0.60 4.50 2.81
N LEU A 68 -0.14 5.18 3.70
CA LEU A 68 0.10 6.59 4.04
C LEU A 68 1.41 6.78 4.81
N ASN A 69 1.76 5.85 5.70
CA ASN A 69 3.02 5.89 6.45
C ASN A 69 4.24 5.77 5.53
N LEU A 70 4.23 4.81 4.61
CA LEU A 70 5.29 4.64 3.61
C LEU A 70 5.40 5.88 2.71
N PHE A 71 4.27 6.47 2.32
CA PHE A 71 4.27 7.72 1.56
C PHE A 71 4.87 8.89 2.35
N ARG A 72 4.48 9.07 3.61
CA ARG A 72 5.05 10.08 4.51
C ARG A 72 6.56 9.93 4.65
N LEU A 73 7.04 8.70 4.88
CA LEU A 73 8.47 8.40 4.97
C LEU A 73 9.19 8.71 3.65
N LYS A 74 8.57 8.39 2.51
CA LYS A 74 9.14 8.66 1.19
C LYS A 74 9.27 10.16 0.89
N LEU A 75 8.39 10.99 1.43
CA LEU A 75 8.48 12.45 1.35
C LEU A 75 9.48 13.06 2.35
N GLY A 76 10.14 12.25 3.19
CA GLY A 76 11.07 12.74 4.21
C GLY A 76 10.39 13.46 5.38
N ILE A 77 9.07 13.32 5.53
CA ILE A 77 8.32 13.95 6.63
C ILE A 77 8.52 13.11 7.89
N GLN A 78 9.41 13.55 8.78
CA GLN A 78 9.61 12.90 10.07
C GLN A 78 8.40 13.12 10.98
N SER A 79 8.06 12.10 11.77
CA SER A 79 7.09 12.28 12.86
C SER A 79 7.80 13.01 13.99
N MET A 80 7.23 14.13 14.46
CA MET A 80 7.64 14.75 15.72
C MET A 80 7.52 13.79 16.89
#